data_AF-A0AAD3HQT0-F1
#
_entry.id   AF-A0AAD3HQT0-F1
#
_cell.length_a   1.000
_cell.length_b   1.000
_cell.length_c   1.000
_cell.angle_alpha   90.00
_cell.angle_beta   90.00
_cell.angle_gamma   90.00
#
_symmetry.space_group_name_H-M   'P 1'
#
loop_
_entity.id
_entity.type
_entity.pdbx_description
1 polymer ?
#
loop_
_entity_poly.entity_id
_entity_poly.type
_entity_poly.pdbx_seq_one_letter_code
_entity_poly.pdbx_strand_id
1 'polypeptide(L)'
;MGLAAPGEDKWLRSPVSVTRGCRFDQVLALRELLKPYRYVGVLCYDDFAAHTHKLAGPLLSSCGAEDACCQAYKERSVTLQLSPLLYELAGEFIQQAVGSGDSRFIAGHIRPMPDDCVTLWQSPKQELSELELEKSCRTNTMYHRFVPNLRSLKKLYNISTVFIMTHPIIRPRVFRMLEAGGIRPLYIDIPHLNNSLFTESAAATGTTASELSVRSRFSGVSSPGSPRLRTPMSFSLLALVEEAVAAAATVFLGTGESSMTGMIVQERLSRGSSPHDVYFLSPRTNHTVMPCRLSDFYALRESRAARTASMTAAFQSGGL
;
A
#
# COMPACT_ATOMS: atom_id res chain seq x y z
N MET A 1 -19.35 -0.68 -27.47
CA MET A 1 -18.95 -2.06 -27.83
C MET A 1 -17.64 -2.37 -27.13
N GLY A 2 -17.65 -3.25 -26.12
CA GLY A 2 -16.43 -3.67 -25.42
C GLY A 2 -15.75 -4.83 -26.14
N LEU A 3 -14.43 -4.92 -26.07
CA LEU A 3 -13.68 -6.09 -26.53
C LEU A 3 -14.12 -7.30 -25.69
N ALA A 4 -14.62 -8.36 -26.34
CA ALA A 4 -14.90 -9.63 -25.67
C ALA A 4 -13.62 -10.47 -25.61
N ALA A 5 -13.35 -11.08 -24.46
CA ALA A 5 -12.24 -12.01 -24.33
C ALA A 5 -12.47 -13.23 -25.25
N PRO A 6 -11.44 -13.74 -25.95
CA PRO A 6 -11.59 -14.96 -26.71
C PRO A 6 -11.79 -16.16 -25.78
N GLY A 7 -12.29 -17.27 -26.31
CA GLY A 7 -12.37 -18.54 -25.57
C GLY A 7 -11.00 -18.98 -25.03
N GLU A 8 -10.99 -19.69 -23.90
CA GLU A 8 -9.78 -20.13 -23.19
C GLU A 8 -8.82 -20.95 -24.06
N ASP A 9 -9.35 -21.67 -25.05
CA ASP A 9 -8.61 -22.42 -26.06
C ASP A 9 -7.67 -21.53 -26.91
N LYS A 10 -7.96 -20.23 -26.98
CA LYS A 10 -7.19 -19.23 -27.73
C LYS A 10 -6.27 -18.40 -26.82
N TRP A 11 -6.20 -18.71 -25.53
CA TRP A 11 -5.36 -17.98 -24.61
C TRP A 11 -3.90 -18.36 -24.79
N LEU A 12 -3.04 -17.35 -24.84
CA LEU A 12 -1.60 -17.54 -24.92
C LEU A 12 -1.04 -17.76 -23.52
N ARG A 13 -0.14 -18.73 -23.38
CA ARG A 13 0.63 -18.91 -22.13
C ARG A 13 1.90 -18.08 -22.20
N SER A 14 2.03 -17.12 -21.28
CA SER A 14 3.25 -16.33 -21.15
C SER A 14 4.45 -17.25 -20.87
N PRO A 15 5.61 -17.09 -21.55
CA PRO A 15 6.85 -17.80 -21.21
C PRO A 15 7.48 -17.29 -19.91
N VAL A 16 7.05 -16.11 -19.43
CA VAL A 16 7.47 -15.51 -18.16
C VAL A 16 6.43 -15.79 -17.07
N SER A 17 6.89 -16.09 -15.86
CA SER A 17 6.07 -16.07 -14.63
C SER A 17 6.98 -15.98 -13.40
N VAL A 18 6.41 -15.64 -12.23
CA VAL A 18 7.15 -15.73 -10.95
C VAL A 18 7.83 -17.10 -10.75
N THR A 19 7.19 -18.18 -11.19
CA THR A 19 7.69 -19.55 -11.03
C THR A 19 8.70 -19.97 -12.10
N ARG A 20 8.57 -19.47 -13.34
CA ARG A 20 9.46 -19.83 -14.48
C ARG A 20 10.65 -18.89 -14.62
N GLY A 21 10.68 -17.83 -13.84
CA GLY A 21 11.67 -16.77 -13.94
C GLY A 21 11.31 -15.76 -15.03
N CYS A 22 12.11 -14.71 -15.06
CA CYS A 22 12.01 -13.64 -16.04
C CYS A 22 13.40 -13.26 -16.55
N ARG A 23 13.98 -14.14 -17.36
CA ARG A 23 15.23 -13.87 -18.06
C ARG A 23 14.99 -13.12 -19.36
N PHE A 24 16.05 -12.50 -19.89
CA PHE A 24 15.96 -11.69 -21.11
C PHE A 24 15.48 -12.49 -22.33
N ASP A 25 15.92 -13.75 -22.49
CA ASP A 25 15.47 -14.66 -23.55
C ASP A 25 13.96 -14.94 -23.47
N GLN A 26 13.42 -15.14 -22.27
CA GLN A 26 11.98 -15.33 -22.05
C GLN A 26 11.18 -14.05 -22.35
N VAL A 27 11.73 -12.87 -22.04
CA VAL A 27 11.13 -11.58 -22.40
C VAL A 27 11.10 -11.39 -23.92
N LEU A 28 12.17 -11.76 -24.64
CA LEU A 28 12.19 -11.73 -26.10
C LEU A 28 11.17 -12.70 -26.70
N ALA A 29 11.06 -13.92 -26.15
CA ALA A 29 10.05 -14.88 -26.57
C ALA A 29 8.62 -14.35 -26.35
N LEU A 30 8.36 -13.67 -25.22
CA LEU A 30 7.08 -13.01 -24.98
C LEU A 30 6.82 -11.89 -26.00
N ARG A 31 7.82 -11.09 -26.37
CA ARG A 31 7.66 -10.04 -27.39
C ARG A 31 7.27 -10.62 -28.76
N GLU A 32 7.95 -11.66 -29.21
CA GLU A 32 7.63 -12.31 -30.49
C GLU A 32 6.24 -12.99 -30.44
N LEU A 33 5.87 -13.58 -29.30
CA LEU A 33 4.54 -14.15 -29.10
C LEU A 33 3.43 -13.10 -29.21
N LEU A 34 3.65 -11.89 -28.70
CA LEU A 34 2.66 -10.80 -28.69
C LEU A 34 2.63 -9.98 -30.00
N LYS A 35 3.70 -10.02 -30.79
CA LYS A 35 3.87 -9.24 -32.03
C LYS A 35 2.72 -9.32 -33.04
N PRO A 36 2.03 -10.46 -33.25
CA PRO A 36 0.90 -10.53 -34.18
C PRO A 36 -0.36 -9.81 -33.68
N TYR A 37 -0.43 -9.44 -32.40
CA TYR A 37 -1.64 -8.93 -31.77
C TYR A 37 -1.60 -7.42 -31.62
N ARG A 38 -2.60 -6.75 -32.20
CA ARG A 38 -2.79 -5.30 -32.04
C ARG A 38 -3.18 -4.91 -30.61
N TYR A 39 -3.93 -5.77 -29.92
CA TYR A 39 -4.39 -5.57 -28.55
C TYR A 39 -4.12 -6.82 -27.73
N VAL A 40 -3.63 -6.65 -26.51
CA VAL A 40 -3.32 -7.75 -25.58
C VAL A 40 -4.02 -7.47 -24.26
N GLY A 41 -4.93 -8.36 -23.88
CA GLY A 41 -5.45 -8.43 -22.51
C GLY A 41 -4.57 -9.35 -21.69
N VAL A 42 -4.13 -8.90 -20.52
CA VAL A 42 -3.28 -9.70 -19.64
C VAL A 42 -4.08 -10.10 -18.42
N LEU A 43 -4.24 -11.41 -18.22
CA LEU A 43 -4.76 -11.99 -17.00
C LEU A 43 -3.58 -12.60 -16.24
N CYS A 44 -3.29 -12.09 -15.06
CA CYS A 44 -2.19 -12.59 -14.23
C CYS A 44 -2.75 -13.06 -12.89
N TYR A 45 -2.58 -14.35 -12.59
CA TYR A 45 -2.72 -14.89 -11.25
C TYR A 45 -1.31 -15.19 -10.74
N ASP A 46 -0.94 -14.57 -9.62
CA ASP A 46 0.42 -14.62 -9.06
C ASP A 46 1.51 -14.07 -10.01
N ASP A 47 1.52 -12.74 -10.13
CA ASP A 47 2.55 -11.77 -10.57
C ASP A 47 3.72 -12.21 -11.49
N PHE A 48 4.07 -11.37 -12.47
CA PHE A 48 5.30 -11.51 -13.28
C PHE A 48 6.60 -11.36 -12.47
N ALA A 49 6.53 -10.70 -11.32
CA ALA A 49 7.62 -10.57 -10.36
C ALA A 49 7.13 -11.03 -8.98
N ALA A 50 7.97 -11.76 -8.26
CA ALA A 50 7.57 -12.45 -7.04
C ALA A 50 6.97 -11.54 -5.97
N HIS A 51 5.68 -11.78 -5.68
CA HIS A 51 4.91 -11.14 -4.62
C HIS A 51 4.75 -9.63 -4.75
N THR A 52 4.60 -9.08 -5.97
CA THR A 52 4.23 -7.65 -6.12
C THR A 52 2.93 -7.28 -5.40
N HIS A 53 2.04 -8.25 -5.15
CA HIS A 53 0.86 -8.09 -4.32
C HIS A 53 1.10 -8.08 -2.80
N LYS A 54 2.31 -8.38 -2.30
CA LYS A 54 2.64 -8.39 -0.86
C LYS A 54 3.71 -7.35 -0.52
N LEU A 55 3.37 -6.44 0.40
CA LEU A 55 4.27 -5.37 0.84
C LEU A 55 4.88 -4.65 -0.39
N ALA A 56 6.14 -4.21 -0.35
CA ALA A 56 6.77 -3.47 -1.45
C ALA A 56 7.17 -4.33 -2.67
N GLY A 57 6.59 -5.51 -2.85
CA GLY A 57 6.98 -6.42 -3.92
C GLY A 57 8.48 -6.77 -3.87
N PRO A 58 9.19 -6.80 -5.00
CA PRO A 58 10.63 -7.03 -5.03
C PRO A 58 11.47 -5.76 -4.80
N LEU A 59 10.88 -4.60 -4.51
CA LEU A 59 11.59 -3.30 -4.48
C LEU A 59 12.84 -3.31 -3.58
N LEU A 60 12.75 -3.97 -2.42
CA LEU A 60 13.82 -4.10 -1.45
C LEU A 60 14.56 -5.46 -1.49
N SER A 61 14.24 -6.36 -2.43
CA SER A 61 14.96 -7.63 -2.61
C SER A 61 16.13 -7.47 -3.57
N SER A 62 17.22 -8.20 -3.40
CA SER A 62 18.15 -8.41 -4.53
C SER A 62 17.43 -9.13 -5.70
N CYS A 63 17.53 -8.59 -6.91
CA CYS A 63 16.97 -9.21 -8.11
C CYS A 63 17.83 -10.37 -8.63
N GLY A 64 19.04 -10.57 -8.11
CA GLY A 64 20.04 -11.39 -8.80
C GLY A 64 20.43 -10.79 -10.16
N ALA A 65 21.40 -11.42 -10.84
CA ALA A 65 21.91 -10.91 -12.10
C ALA A 65 20.98 -11.17 -13.31
N GLU A 66 20.08 -12.16 -13.22
CA GLU A 66 19.31 -12.67 -14.37
C GLU A 66 17.81 -12.35 -14.33
N ASP A 67 17.26 -11.80 -13.24
CA ASP A 67 15.83 -11.47 -13.14
C ASP A 67 15.52 -10.09 -13.72
N ALA A 68 15.27 -10.06 -15.03
CA ALA A 68 14.93 -8.85 -15.78
C ALA A 68 13.58 -8.26 -15.35
N CYS A 69 12.62 -9.06 -14.86
CA CYS A 69 11.33 -8.54 -14.39
C CYS A 69 11.46 -7.83 -13.04
N CYS A 70 12.25 -8.39 -12.12
CA CYS A 70 12.53 -7.71 -10.85
C CYS A 70 13.21 -6.36 -11.10
N GLN A 71 14.21 -6.31 -12.00
CA GLN A 71 14.88 -5.06 -12.34
C GLN A 71 13.93 -4.05 -12.99
N ALA A 72 13.16 -4.49 -13.99
CA ALA A 72 12.17 -3.63 -14.64
C ALA A 72 11.11 -3.11 -13.65
N TYR A 73 10.67 -3.94 -12.70
CA TYR A 73 9.77 -3.49 -11.64
C TYR A 73 10.43 -2.41 -10.79
N LYS A 74 11.68 -2.59 -10.33
CA LYS A 74 12.38 -1.58 -9.52
C LYS A 74 12.55 -0.25 -10.25
N GLU A 75 12.96 -0.30 -11.51
CA GLU A 75 13.17 0.89 -12.34
C GLU A 75 11.87 1.66 -12.61
N ARG A 76 10.74 0.95 -12.77
CA ARG A 76 9.48 1.56 -13.21
C ARG A 76 8.50 1.85 -12.07
N SER A 77 8.44 1.01 -11.05
CA SER A 77 7.50 1.16 -9.94
C SER A 77 7.64 2.52 -9.23
N VAL A 78 8.87 2.99 -9.04
CA VAL A 78 9.15 4.31 -8.44
C VAL A 78 8.68 5.50 -9.30
N THR A 79 8.38 5.27 -10.58
CA THR A 79 7.84 6.29 -11.49
C THR A 79 6.31 6.38 -11.44
N LEU A 80 5.64 5.38 -10.87
CA LEU A 80 4.21 5.40 -10.64
C LEU A 80 3.95 6.26 -9.40
N GLN A 81 3.47 7.48 -9.62
CA GLN A 81 3.14 8.44 -8.57
C GLN A 81 1.67 8.85 -8.69
N LEU A 82 1.06 9.15 -7.55
CA LEU A 82 -0.26 9.78 -7.52
C LEU A 82 -0.21 11.17 -8.18
N SER A 83 -1.35 11.64 -8.68
CA SER A 83 -1.43 12.97 -9.28
C SER A 83 -1.21 14.07 -8.21
N PRO A 84 -0.68 15.25 -8.58
CA PRO A 84 -0.47 16.36 -7.65
C PRO A 84 -1.71 16.71 -6.82
N LEU A 85 -2.88 16.69 -7.45
CA LEU A 85 -4.17 16.96 -6.81
C LEU A 85 -4.49 16.00 -5.65
N LEU A 86 -4.10 14.72 -5.76
CA LEU A 86 -4.30 13.77 -4.66
C LEU A 86 -3.40 14.09 -3.46
N TYR A 87 -2.20 14.60 -3.70
CA TYR A 87 -1.31 15.06 -2.64
C TYR A 87 -1.82 16.35 -1.97
N GLU A 88 -2.40 17.26 -2.74
CA GLU A 88 -3.04 18.46 -2.21
C GLU A 88 -4.18 18.09 -1.27
N LEU A 89 -5.13 17.26 -1.71
CA LEU A 89 -6.25 16.78 -0.89
C LEU A 89 -5.78 16.05 0.38
N ALA A 90 -4.74 15.20 0.27
CA ALA A 90 -4.15 14.54 1.41
C ALA A 90 -3.48 15.53 2.37
N GLY A 91 -2.75 16.50 1.83
CA GLY A 91 -2.06 17.55 2.60
C GLY A 91 -3.01 18.44 3.38
N GLU A 92 -4.12 18.85 2.76
CA GLU A 92 -5.18 19.62 3.42
C GLU A 92 -5.81 18.83 4.57
N PHE A 93 -6.14 17.56 4.35
CA PHE A 93 -6.64 16.70 5.42
C PHE A 93 -5.64 16.56 6.57
N ILE A 94 -4.36 16.31 6.27
CA ILE A 94 -3.30 16.19 7.28
C ILE A 94 -3.19 17.51 8.07
N GLN A 95 -3.14 18.65 7.40
CA GLN A 95 -3.02 19.94 8.06
C GLN A 95 -4.19 20.20 9.02
N GLN A 96 -5.41 19.85 8.63
CA GLN A 96 -6.61 20.06 9.43
C GLN A 96 -6.75 19.06 10.59
N ALA A 97 -6.50 17.77 10.32
CA ALA A 97 -6.78 16.69 11.26
C ALA A 97 -5.59 16.32 12.16
N VAL A 98 -4.36 16.52 11.67
CA VAL A 98 -3.10 16.15 12.34
C VAL A 98 -2.31 17.38 12.81
N GLY A 99 -2.41 18.49 12.07
CA GLY A 99 -1.74 19.77 12.38
C GLY A 99 -0.66 20.14 11.35
N SER A 100 -0.05 21.30 11.52
CA SER A 100 0.91 21.88 10.56
C SER A 100 2.37 21.53 10.85
N GLY A 101 3.21 21.62 9.81
CA GLY A 101 4.68 21.57 9.91
C GLY A 101 5.22 20.20 10.34
N ASP A 102 5.54 20.06 11.61
CA ASP A 102 6.25 18.91 12.20
C ASP A 102 5.31 17.87 12.83
N SER A 103 3.99 17.96 12.60
CA SER A 103 3.06 17.01 13.17
C SER A 103 3.32 15.58 12.68
N ARG A 104 3.66 14.70 13.63
CA ARG A 104 3.95 13.29 13.39
C ARG A 104 2.71 12.44 13.64
N PHE A 105 2.47 11.47 12.77
CA PHE A 105 1.37 10.53 12.92
C PHE A 105 1.75 9.14 12.44
N ILE A 106 1.04 8.15 12.96
CA ILE A 106 1.10 6.76 12.50
C ILE A 106 -0.06 6.55 11.53
N ALA A 107 0.18 5.93 10.39
CA ALA A 107 -0.89 5.42 9.52
C ALA A 107 -0.98 3.90 9.63
N GLY A 108 -2.20 3.39 9.79
CA GLY A 108 -2.51 1.96 9.79
C GLY A 108 -3.41 1.61 8.61
N HIS A 109 -3.02 0.64 7.79
CA HIS A 109 -3.90 0.03 6.78
C HIS A 109 -4.36 -1.35 7.26
N ILE A 110 -5.66 -1.46 7.58
CA ILE A 110 -6.28 -2.66 8.14
C ILE A 110 -7.23 -3.28 7.11
N ARG A 111 -6.80 -4.39 6.50
CA ARG A 111 -7.58 -5.13 5.50
C ARG A 111 -7.67 -6.62 5.85
N PRO A 112 -8.80 -7.11 6.35
CA PRO A 112 -9.00 -8.55 6.51
C PRO A 112 -9.03 -9.21 5.13
N MET A 113 -8.42 -10.38 4.99
CA MET A 113 -8.33 -11.11 3.73
C MET A 113 -8.77 -12.56 3.92
N PRO A 114 -9.43 -13.19 2.93
CA PRO A 114 -9.97 -12.62 1.69
C PRO A 114 -11.26 -11.82 1.92
N ASP A 115 -12.03 -11.52 0.86
CA ASP A 115 -13.29 -10.75 0.96
C ASP A 115 -14.35 -11.40 1.87
N ASP A 116 -14.39 -12.74 1.93
CA ASP A 116 -15.22 -13.45 2.89
C ASP A 116 -14.89 -13.08 4.35
N CYS A 117 -13.63 -12.80 4.64
CA CYS A 117 -13.21 -12.30 5.95
C CYS A 117 -13.73 -10.88 6.20
N VAL A 118 -13.81 -10.02 5.18
CA VAL A 118 -14.43 -8.69 5.32
C VAL A 118 -15.90 -8.84 5.65
N THR A 119 -16.61 -9.74 4.96
CA THR A 119 -18.02 -10.06 5.24
C THR A 119 -18.18 -10.55 6.68
N LEU A 120 -17.31 -11.44 7.16
CA LEU A 120 -17.31 -11.87 8.55
C LEU A 120 -17.10 -10.69 9.53
N TRP A 121 -16.22 -9.76 9.20
CA TRP A 121 -15.96 -8.56 10.01
C TRP A 121 -17.09 -7.52 9.97
N GLN A 122 -18.03 -7.61 9.04
CA GLN A 122 -19.25 -6.79 9.04
C GLN A 122 -20.30 -7.29 10.05
N SER A 123 -20.12 -8.51 10.57
CA SER A 123 -21.05 -9.12 11.51
C SER A 123 -21.37 -8.17 12.68
N PRO A 124 -22.61 -8.15 13.18
CA PRO A 124 -22.96 -7.35 14.36
C PRO A 124 -22.38 -7.93 15.66
N LYS A 125 -21.87 -9.18 15.65
CA LYS A 125 -21.26 -9.83 16.82
C LYS A 125 -20.17 -8.94 17.42
N GLN A 126 -20.15 -8.84 18.75
CA GLN A 126 -19.13 -8.06 19.46
C GLN A 126 -17.74 -8.68 19.28
N GLU A 127 -17.66 -10.00 19.37
CA GLU A 127 -16.44 -10.78 19.16
C GLU A 127 -16.65 -11.85 18.10
N LEU A 128 -15.58 -12.18 17.36
CA LEU A 128 -15.56 -13.33 16.46
C LEU A 128 -14.78 -14.45 17.13
N SER A 129 -15.28 -15.67 17.01
CA SER A 129 -14.54 -16.84 17.49
C SER A 129 -13.30 -17.10 16.62
N GLU A 130 -12.27 -17.70 17.22
CA GLU A 130 -11.07 -18.12 16.50
C GLU A 130 -11.42 -19.06 15.34
N LEU A 131 -12.37 -19.98 15.55
CA LEU A 131 -12.82 -20.91 14.52
C LEU A 131 -13.47 -20.20 13.31
N GLU A 132 -14.25 -19.14 13.53
CA GLU A 132 -14.82 -18.35 12.42
C GLU A 132 -13.71 -17.63 11.65
N LEU A 133 -12.76 -17.04 12.37
CA LEU A 133 -11.62 -16.35 11.77
C LEU A 133 -10.74 -17.32 10.97
N GLU A 134 -10.44 -18.50 11.50
CA GLU A 134 -9.64 -19.52 10.80
C GLU A 134 -10.33 -20.03 9.53
N LYS A 135 -11.65 -20.18 9.56
CA LYS A 135 -12.42 -20.66 8.40
C LYS A 135 -12.53 -19.61 7.29
N SER A 136 -12.72 -18.34 7.64
CA SER A 136 -13.02 -17.29 6.67
C SER A 136 -11.84 -16.39 6.34
N CYS A 137 -10.79 -16.35 7.18
CA CYS A 137 -9.69 -15.40 7.05
C CYS A 137 -8.35 -16.10 6.83
N ARG A 138 -7.67 -15.71 5.74
CA ARG A 138 -6.27 -16.04 5.51
C ARG A 138 -5.35 -15.40 6.56
N THR A 139 -5.71 -14.19 7.01
CA THR A 139 -4.96 -13.43 8.04
C THR A 139 -5.75 -13.33 9.34
N ASN A 140 -6.25 -14.45 9.87
CA ASN A 140 -7.01 -14.52 11.14
C ASN A 140 -6.30 -13.79 12.31
N THR A 141 -4.98 -13.94 12.38
CA THR A 141 -4.13 -13.32 13.41
C THR A 141 -4.22 -11.79 13.46
N MET A 142 -4.62 -11.13 12.38
CA MET A 142 -4.76 -9.67 12.34
C MET A 142 -5.75 -9.17 13.38
N TYR A 143 -6.85 -9.89 13.59
CA TYR A 143 -7.95 -9.49 14.48
C TYR A 143 -7.47 -9.13 15.89
N HIS A 144 -6.48 -9.85 16.40
CA HIS A 144 -5.93 -9.63 17.74
C HIS A 144 -4.64 -8.78 17.78
N ARG A 145 -4.08 -8.40 16.62
CA ARG A 145 -2.72 -7.83 16.54
C ARG A 145 -2.66 -6.35 16.24
N PHE A 146 -3.59 -5.80 15.46
CA PHE A 146 -3.45 -4.41 15.02
C PHE A 146 -3.52 -3.41 16.19
N VAL A 147 -4.37 -3.65 17.19
CA VAL A 147 -4.46 -2.79 18.39
C VAL A 147 -3.14 -2.79 19.18
N PRO A 148 -2.60 -3.94 19.66
CA PRO A 148 -1.34 -3.93 20.41
C PRO A 148 -0.16 -3.46 19.56
N ASN A 149 -0.12 -3.77 18.27
CA ASN A 149 0.93 -3.28 17.37
C ASN A 149 0.93 -1.74 17.27
N LEU A 150 -0.23 -1.12 17.06
CA LEU A 150 -0.35 0.33 17.05
C LEU A 150 0.06 0.95 18.39
N ARG A 151 -0.34 0.36 19.53
CA ARG A 151 0.09 0.83 20.86
C ARG A 151 1.61 0.80 21.02
N SER A 152 2.25 -0.28 20.57
CA SER A 152 3.71 -0.40 20.62
C SER A 152 4.39 0.65 19.76
N LEU A 153 3.87 0.91 18.55
CA LEU A 153 4.40 1.96 17.67
C LEU A 153 4.20 3.37 18.25
N LYS A 154 3.03 3.66 18.83
CA LYS A 154 2.77 4.92 19.54
C LYS A 154 3.81 5.17 20.63
N LYS A 155 4.12 4.14 21.42
CA LYS A 155 5.13 4.21 22.49
C LYS A 155 6.54 4.37 21.92
N LEU A 156 6.91 3.57 20.93
CA LEU A 156 8.25 3.57 20.34
C LEU A 156 8.61 4.91 19.70
N TYR A 157 7.66 5.52 18.99
CA TYR A 157 7.89 6.76 18.24
C TYR A 157 7.46 8.02 18.99
N ASN A 158 6.86 7.88 20.18
CA ASN A 158 6.24 8.97 20.94
C ASN A 158 5.21 9.76 20.11
N ILE A 159 4.28 9.03 19.47
CA ILE A 159 3.24 9.59 18.60
C ILE A 159 1.87 9.21 19.16
N SER A 160 0.99 10.20 19.38
CA SER A 160 -0.38 9.98 19.85
C SER A 160 -1.39 9.79 18.71
N THR A 161 -1.18 10.49 17.60
CA THR A 161 -2.07 10.57 16.45
C THR A 161 -1.97 9.33 15.56
N VAL A 162 -3.12 8.71 15.28
CA VAL A 162 -3.21 7.50 14.44
C VAL A 162 -4.27 7.69 13.38
N PHE A 163 -3.86 7.68 12.11
CA PHE A 163 -4.75 7.61 10.96
C PHE A 163 -5.00 6.15 10.58
N ILE A 164 -6.25 5.80 10.25
CA ILE A 164 -6.64 4.44 9.88
C ILE A 164 -7.30 4.45 8.51
N MET A 165 -6.66 3.76 7.58
CA MET A 165 -7.23 3.34 6.31
C MET A 165 -7.82 1.93 6.46
N THR A 166 -9.11 1.80 6.18
CA THR A 166 -9.83 0.52 6.21
C THR A 166 -11.06 0.62 5.34
N HIS A 167 -11.51 -0.51 4.79
CA HIS A 167 -12.73 -0.52 3.96
C HIS A 167 -13.92 0.05 4.76
N PRO A 168 -14.72 0.99 4.20
CA PRO A 168 -15.77 1.70 4.94
C PRO A 168 -16.75 0.77 5.67
N ILE A 169 -17.10 -0.35 5.03
CA ILE A 169 -18.07 -1.32 5.57
C ILE A 169 -17.66 -1.99 6.89
N ILE A 170 -16.34 -2.14 7.14
CA ILE A 170 -15.82 -2.73 8.39
C ILE A 170 -15.27 -1.68 9.35
N ARG A 171 -15.23 -0.41 8.94
CA ARG A 171 -14.70 0.71 9.71
C ARG A 171 -15.32 0.80 11.11
N PRO A 172 -16.65 0.65 11.32
CA PRO A 172 -17.24 0.72 12.66
C PRO A 172 -16.67 -0.33 13.63
N ARG A 173 -16.39 -1.54 13.14
CA ARG A 173 -15.78 -2.59 13.96
C ARG A 173 -14.34 -2.27 14.30
N VAL A 174 -13.53 -1.91 13.30
CA VAL A 174 -12.12 -1.57 13.50
C VAL A 174 -11.99 -0.44 14.53
N PHE A 175 -12.84 0.59 14.44
CA PHE A 175 -12.78 1.74 15.33
C PHE A 175 -13.18 1.38 16.75
N ARG A 176 -14.27 0.62 16.94
CA ARG A 176 -14.65 0.11 18.26
C ARG A 176 -13.52 -0.67 18.93
N MET A 177 -12.79 -1.50 18.17
CA MET A 177 -11.64 -2.25 18.69
C MET A 177 -10.47 -1.34 19.06
N LEU A 178 -10.19 -0.31 18.24
CA LEU A 178 -9.15 0.69 18.55
C LEU A 178 -9.50 1.51 19.80
N GLU A 179 -10.75 1.96 19.90
CA GLU A 179 -11.25 2.76 21.01
C GLU A 179 -11.22 1.97 22.32
N ALA A 180 -11.66 0.71 22.31
CA ALA A 180 -11.51 -0.20 23.44
C ALA A 180 -10.03 -0.40 23.81
N GLY A 181 -9.12 -0.30 22.83
CA GLY A 181 -7.68 -0.31 23.01
C GLY A 181 -7.07 1.03 23.47
N GLY A 182 -7.86 2.09 23.65
CA GLY A 182 -7.40 3.43 24.02
C GLY A 182 -6.80 4.24 22.85
N ILE A 183 -7.14 3.90 21.62
CA ILE A 183 -6.72 4.61 20.41
C ILE A 183 -7.95 5.28 19.78
N ARG A 184 -7.94 6.61 19.67
CA ARG A 184 -8.94 7.35 18.89
C ARG A 184 -8.44 7.48 17.44
N PRO A 185 -9.03 6.77 16.47
CA PRO A 185 -8.56 6.82 15.08
C PRO A 185 -9.00 8.09 14.37
N LEU A 186 -8.10 8.67 13.58
CA LEU A 186 -8.43 9.61 12.52
C LEU A 186 -8.73 8.85 11.24
N TYR A 187 -9.64 9.38 10.44
CA TYR A 187 -9.99 8.81 9.14
C TYR A 187 -10.51 9.90 8.22
N ILE A 188 -10.49 9.60 6.93
CA ILE A 188 -11.07 10.44 5.90
C ILE A 188 -12.30 9.74 5.33
N ASP A 189 -13.25 10.54 4.88
CA ASP A 189 -14.51 10.08 4.34
C ASP A 189 -14.95 11.04 3.25
N ILE A 190 -15.88 10.61 2.41
CA ILE A 190 -16.33 11.38 1.24
C ILE A 190 -16.68 12.85 1.58
N PRO A 191 -17.38 13.16 2.70
CA PRO A 191 -17.68 14.55 3.07
C PRO A 191 -16.45 15.44 3.31
N HIS A 192 -15.35 14.88 3.84
CA HIS A 192 -14.12 15.64 4.10
C HIS A 192 -13.48 16.13 2.80
N LEU A 193 -13.57 15.33 1.74
CA LEU A 193 -13.01 15.65 0.43
C LEU A 193 -13.88 16.68 -0.31
N ASN A 194 -15.21 16.61 -0.12
CA ASN A 194 -16.10 17.61 -0.69
C ASN A 194 -15.82 19.01 -0.12
N ASN A 195 -15.69 19.15 1.20
CA ASN A 195 -15.46 20.46 1.84
C ASN A 195 -14.15 21.11 1.36
N SER A 196 -13.11 20.31 1.17
CA SER A 196 -11.80 20.77 0.71
C SER A 196 -11.88 21.40 -0.70
N LEU A 197 -12.67 20.81 -1.61
CA LEU A 197 -12.88 21.32 -2.97
C LEU A 197 -13.72 22.59 -3.08
N PHE A 198 -14.46 22.97 -2.03
CA PHE A 198 -15.35 24.15 -2.04
C PHE A 198 -14.79 25.35 -1.25
N THR A 199 -13.72 25.17 -0.47
CA THR A 199 -13.19 26.25 0.40
C THR A 199 -12.42 27.33 -0.38
N GLU A 200 -11.95 27.05 -1.61
CA GLU A 200 -11.31 28.07 -2.47
C GLU A 200 -12.29 29.12 -3.03
N SER A 201 -13.62 28.93 -2.95
CA SER A 201 -14.58 29.88 -3.52
C SER A 201 -14.89 31.08 -2.61
N ALA A 202 -14.49 31.06 -1.34
CA ALA A 202 -14.81 32.13 -0.37
C ALA A 202 -13.66 33.13 -0.14
N ALA A 203 -12.42 32.78 -0.49
CA ALA A 203 -11.24 33.62 -0.25
C ALA A 203 -10.89 34.58 -1.41
N ALA A 204 -11.64 34.56 -2.53
CA ALA A 204 -11.38 35.39 -3.71
C ALA A 204 -11.98 36.81 -3.64
N THR A 205 -12.62 37.19 -2.54
CA THR A 205 -13.16 38.55 -2.32
C THR A 205 -12.69 39.10 -0.99
N GLY A 206 -11.50 39.70 -0.97
CA GLY A 206 -10.93 40.26 0.26
C GLY A 206 -9.58 40.93 0.06
N THR A 207 -9.48 41.86 -0.88
CA THR A 207 -8.32 42.74 -1.03
C THR A 207 -8.32 43.79 0.08
N THR A 208 -7.31 43.81 0.94
CA THR A 208 -6.50 45.02 1.24
C THR A 208 -5.17 44.65 1.92
N ALA A 209 -4.15 45.39 1.53
CA ALA A 209 -2.73 45.17 1.78
C ALA A 209 -2.24 45.67 3.15
N SER A 210 -1.27 44.97 3.75
CA SER A 210 0.07 45.55 3.98
C SER A 210 1.09 44.51 4.45
N GLU A 211 2.31 44.72 3.97
CA GLU A 211 3.57 43.97 4.03
C GLU A 211 4.08 43.73 5.47
N LEU A 212 4.90 42.73 5.83
CA LEU A 212 6.26 42.49 5.35
C LEU A 212 6.81 41.08 5.75
N SER A 213 7.27 40.34 4.73
CA SER A 213 8.47 39.48 4.62
C SER A 213 9.17 38.88 5.87
N VAL A 214 9.21 37.53 5.92
CA VAL A 214 10.47 36.76 6.09
C VAL A 214 10.43 35.50 5.19
N ARG A 215 11.48 35.37 4.36
CA ARG A 215 11.71 34.35 3.32
C ARG A 215 11.66 32.90 3.83
N SER A 216 10.91 32.04 3.13
CA SER A 216 11.17 30.60 3.04
C SER A 216 11.20 30.16 1.57
N ARG A 217 12.18 29.34 1.24
CA ARG A 217 12.50 28.88 -0.12
C ARG A 217 11.54 27.78 -0.55
N PHE A 218 10.39 28.16 -1.09
CA PHE A 218 9.62 27.33 -2.01
C PHE A 218 9.09 28.26 -3.11
N SER A 219 9.90 28.44 -4.16
CA SER A 219 9.47 29.12 -5.38
C SER A 219 9.49 28.08 -6.49
N GLY A 220 8.29 27.70 -6.92
CA GLY A 220 8.05 26.72 -7.97
C GLY A 220 6.56 26.56 -8.28
N VAL A 221 5.93 27.67 -8.69
CA VAL A 221 4.62 27.79 -9.37
C VAL A 221 3.36 27.54 -8.52
N SER A 222 2.86 28.63 -7.93
CA SER A 222 1.43 28.81 -7.64
C SER A 222 0.73 29.11 -8.98
N SER A 223 0.08 28.13 -9.58
CA SER A 223 -0.82 28.38 -10.72
C SER A 223 -2.18 28.87 -10.20
N PRO A 224 -2.74 29.95 -10.77
CA PRO A 224 -4.12 30.35 -10.50
C PRO A 224 -5.05 29.37 -11.22
N GLY A 225 -5.78 28.57 -10.44
CA GLY A 225 -6.77 27.62 -10.92
C GLY A 225 -6.45 26.18 -10.56
N SER A 226 -6.60 25.82 -9.29
CA SER A 226 -6.60 24.43 -8.85
C SER A 226 -7.68 23.68 -9.65
N PRO A 227 -7.33 22.61 -10.39
CA PRO A 227 -8.29 21.92 -11.23
C PRO A 227 -9.35 21.24 -10.35
N ARG A 228 -10.55 21.80 -10.33
CA ARG A 228 -11.73 21.15 -9.73
C ARG A 228 -11.87 19.74 -10.29
N LEU A 229 -11.99 18.75 -9.41
CA LEU A 229 -12.33 17.38 -9.80
C LEU A 229 -13.63 17.41 -10.61
N ARG A 230 -13.54 17.08 -11.90
CA ARG A 230 -14.71 16.96 -12.78
C ARG A 230 -15.47 15.65 -12.57
N THR A 231 -14.90 14.73 -11.78
CA THR A 231 -15.43 13.39 -11.53
C THR A 231 -16.10 13.36 -10.15
N PRO A 232 -17.30 12.77 -10.01
CA PRO A 232 -17.91 12.61 -8.69
C PRO A 232 -17.00 11.78 -7.78
N MET A 233 -16.99 12.12 -6.49
CA MET A 233 -16.24 11.38 -5.47
C MET A 233 -16.69 9.92 -5.46
N SER A 234 -15.73 9.00 -5.55
CA SER A 234 -15.95 7.56 -5.50
C SER A 234 -15.13 6.93 -4.38
N PHE A 235 -15.50 5.73 -3.93
CA PHE A 235 -14.68 4.98 -2.96
C PHE A 235 -13.26 4.70 -3.47
N SER A 236 -13.08 4.54 -4.79
CA SER A 236 -11.75 4.39 -5.39
C SER A 236 -10.92 5.67 -5.28
N LEU A 237 -11.54 6.83 -5.52
CA LEU A 237 -10.85 8.12 -5.35
C LEU A 237 -10.53 8.39 -3.88
N LEU A 238 -11.46 8.08 -2.97
CA LEU A 238 -11.21 8.14 -1.52
C LEU A 238 -10.00 7.26 -1.14
N ALA A 239 -9.94 6.02 -1.63
CA ALA A 239 -8.82 5.11 -1.34
C ALA A 239 -7.47 5.65 -1.83
N LEU A 240 -7.43 6.34 -2.98
CA LEU A 240 -6.21 6.98 -3.47
C LEU A 240 -5.78 8.17 -2.61
N VAL A 241 -6.73 8.95 -2.06
CA VAL A 241 -6.38 10.01 -1.10
C VAL A 241 -5.93 9.41 0.24
N GLU A 242 -6.59 8.36 0.73
CA GLU A 242 -6.17 7.61 1.91
C GLU A 242 -4.75 7.04 1.75
N GLU A 243 -4.41 6.53 0.56
CA GLU A 243 -3.07 6.08 0.19
C GLU A 243 -2.06 7.23 0.29
N ALA A 244 -2.36 8.40 -0.26
CA ALA A 244 -1.49 9.58 -0.16
C ALA A 244 -1.28 10.03 1.30
N VAL A 245 -2.34 10.01 2.13
CA VAL A 245 -2.24 10.31 3.57
C VAL A 245 -1.37 9.28 4.29
N ALA A 246 -1.59 7.99 4.03
CA ALA A 246 -0.79 6.92 4.63
C ALA A 246 0.68 6.96 4.19
N ALA A 247 0.94 7.36 2.94
CA ALA A 247 2.29 7.53 2.43
C ALA A 247 3.04 8.70 3.11
N ALA A 248 2.34 9.76 3.50
CA ALA A 248 2.93 10.89 4.21
C ALA A 248 3.21 10.64 5.71
N ALA A 249 2.71 9.55 6.29
CA ALA A 249 2.85 9.28 7.71
C ALA A 249 4.31 9.11 8.16
N THR A 250 4.61 9.46 9.41
CA THR A 250 5.93 9.20 9.99
C THR A 250 6.21 7.70 10.05
N VAL A 251 5.21 6.91 10.46
CA VAL A 251 5.30 5.46 10.59
C VAL A 251 4.10 4.82 9.92
N PHE A 252 4.31 3.72 9.21
CA PHE A 252 3.24 2.98 8.55
C PHE A 252 3.14 1.55 9.06
N LEU A 253 1.92 1.08 9.35
CA LEU A 253 1.60 -0.31 9.68
C LEU A 253 0.58 -0.85 8.66
N GLY A 254 0.96 -1.85 7.87
CA GLY A 254 0.07 -2.43 6.86
C GLY A 254 -0.33 -3.88 7.09
N THR A 255 -1.43 -4.31 6.46
CA THR A 255 -1.73 -5.73 6.24
C THR A 255 -0.79 -6.28 5.17
N GLY A 256 0.08 -7.23 5.53
CA GLY A 256 1.17 -7.68 4.66
C GLY A 256 0.77 -8.36 3.34
N GLU A 257 -0.46 -8.87 3.25
CA GLU A 257 -0.96 -9.57 2.06
C GLU A 257 -1.88 -8.71 1.17
N SER A 258 -2.06 -7.45 1.52
CA SER A 258 -2.89 -6.53 0.73
C SER A 258 -2.05 -5.81 -0.32
N SER A 259 -2.53 -5.81 -1.57
CA SER A 259 -1.92 -5.04 -2.66
C SER A 259 -1.93 -3.53 -2.39
N MET A 260 -2.99 -3.01 -1.75
CA MET A 260 -3.07 -1.61 -1.34
C MET A 260 -1.98 -1.25 -0.32
N THR A 261 -1.67 -2.14 0.63
CA THR A 261 -0.49 -1.96 1.50
C THR A 261 0.77 -1.86 0.65
N GLY A 262 0.90 -2.70 -0.38
CA GLY A 262 2.07 -2.67 -1.24
C GLY A 262 2.25 -1.38 -2.02
N MET A 263 1.16 -0.83 -2.57
CA MET A 263 1.15 0.47 -3.22
C MET A 263 1.58 1.60 -2.27
N ILE A 264 1.02 1.64 -1.05
CA ILE A 264 1.42 2.62 -0.03
C ILE A 264 2.91 2.50 0.30
N VAL A 265 3.44 1.28 0.49
CA VAL A 265 4.87 1.11 0.80
C VAL A 265 5.74 1.52 -0.38
N GLN A 266 5.35 1.20 -1.61
CA GLN A 266 6.06 1.62 -2.82
C GLN A 266 6.11 3.16 -2.91
N GLU A 267 4.97 3.84 -2.69
CA GLU A 267 4.87 5.30 -2.69
C GLU A 267 5.72 5.94 -1.58
N ARG A 268 5.76 5.34 -0.39
CA ARG A 268 6.63 5.78 0.70
C ARG A 268 8.10 5.73 0.29
N LEU A 269 8.52 4.61 -0.29
CA LEU A 269 9.92 4.36 -0.66
C LEU A 269 10.35 5.23 -1.86
N SER A 270 9.49 5.41 -2.86
CA SER A 270 9.77 6.29 -4.01
C SER A 270 9.96 7.75 -3.58
N ARG A 271 9.29 8.18 -2.51
CA ARG A 271 9.43 9.50 -1.89
C ARG A 271 10.57 9.61 -0.87
N GLY A 272 11.42 8.59 -0.76
CA GLY A 272 12.60 8.59 0.10
C GLY A 272 12.32 8.31 1.58
N SER A 273 11.14 7.79 1.92
CA SER A 273 10.87 7.34 3.30
C SER A 273 11.75 6.15 3.66
N SER A 274 12.19 6.09 4.92
CA SER A 274 13.00 4.98 5.40
C SER A 274 12.19 3.68 5.46
N PRO A 275 12.71 2.55 4.95
CA PRO A 275 12.07 1.24 5.14
C PRO A 275 12.01 0.81 6.61
N HIS A 276 12.79 1.44 7.51
CA HIS A 276 12.75 1.17 8.95
C HIS A 276 11.48 1.70 9.64
N ASP A 277 10.79 2.65 9.02
CA ASP A 277 9.54 3.22 9.51
C ASP A 277 8.30 2.55 8.90
N VAL A 278 8.50 1.41 8.24
CA VAL A 278 7.44 0.59 7.68
C VAL A 278 7.36 -0.74 8.42
N TYR A 279 6.17 -1.04 8.88
CA TYR A 279 5.83 -2.24 9.64
C TYR A 279 4.65 -2.96 9.00
N PHE A 280 4.51 -4.24 9.31
CA PHE A 280 3.35 -5.01 8.87
C PHE A 280 2.88 -6.01 9.92
N LEU A 281 1.60 -6.34 9.80
CA LEU A 281 0.90 -7.34 10.59
C LEU A 281 1.35 -8.74 10.16
N SER A 282 2.46 -9.19 10.74
CA SER A 282 3.01 -10.53 10.50
C SER A 282 2.15 -11.59 11.17
N PRO A 283 2.00 -12.81 10.61
CA PRO A 283 1.34 -13.92 11.28
C PRO A 283 2.21 -14.61 12.35
N ARG A 284 3.52 -14.32 12.41
CA ARG A 284 4.45 -15.00 13.33
C ARG A 284 4.23 -14.64 14.79
N THR A 285 4.41 -15.60 15.69
CA THR A 285 4.10 -15.46 17.13
C THR A 285 4.95 -14.42 17.85
N ASN A 286 6.17 -14.16 17.39
CA ASN A 286 7.05 -13.14 17.96
C ASN A 286 6.65 -11.69 17.63
N HIS A 287 5.63 -11.48 16.79
CA HIS A 287 5.16 -10.15 16.36
C HIS A 287 3.74 -9.82 16.85
N THR A 288 3.29 -10.44 17.94
CA THR A 288 1.96 -10.21 18.52
C THR A 288 1.82 -8.82 19.13
N VAL A 289 2.86 -8.32 19.79
CA VAL A 289 2.87 -7.00 20.45
C VAL A 289 3.60 -5.96 19.60
N MET A 290 4.81 -6.27 19.16
CA MET A 290 5.59 -5.41 18.26
C MET A 290 5.44 -5.90 16.82
N PRO A 291 4.98 -5.08 15.86
CA PRO A 291 4.83 -5.54 14.48
C PRO A 291 6.19 -5.82 13.84
N CYS A 292 6.18 -6.57 12.74
CA CYS A 292 7.41 -6.91 12.02
C CYS A 292 7.83 -5.72 11.14
N ARG A 293 9.12 -5.39 11.13
CA ARG A 293 9.67 -4.36 10.23
C ARG A 293 9.74 -4.89 8.81
N LEU A 294 9.55 -3.99 7.85
CA LEU A 294 9.70 -4.29 6.43
C LEU A 294 11.10 -4.83 6.11
N SER A 295 12.15 -4.21 6.68
CA SER A 295 13.54 -4.65 6.51
C SER A 295 13.75 -6.12 6.88
N ASP A 296 13.13 -6.57 7.98
CA ASP A 296 13.31 -7.92 8.52
C ASP A 296 12.66 -8.96 7.61
N PHE A 297 11.55 -8.59 6.96
CA PHE A 297 10.91 -9.44 5.96
C PHE A 297 11.85 -9.72 4.78
N TYR A 298 12.50 -8.68 4.25
CA TYR A 298 13.40 -8.81 3.11
C TYR A 298 14.71 -9.50 3.46
N ALA A 299 15.32 -9.19 4.60
CA ALA A 299 16.53 -9.87 5.07
C ALA A 299 16.32 -11.39 5.24
N LEU A 300 15.16 -11.79 5.77
CA LEU A 300 14.82 -13.21 5.91
C LEU A 300 14.52 -13.89 4.58
N ARG A 301 13.95 -13.15 3.61
CA ARG A 301 13.72 -13.66 2.27
C ARG A 301 15.04 -13.95 1.56
N GLU A 302 15.99 -13.02 1.62
CA GLU A 302 17.33 -13.21 1.05
C GLU A 302 18.06 -14.38 1.70
N SER A 303 17.98 -14.48 3.03
CA SER A 303 18.56 -15.61 3.78
C SER A 303 17.97 -16.96 3.35
N ARG A 304 16.66 -17.02 3.05
CA ARG A 304 16.01 -18.24 2.54
C ARG A 304 16.44 -18.57 1.12
N ALA A 305 16.48 -17.58 0.23
CA ALA A 305 16.93 -17.77 -1.15
C ALA A 305 18.37 -18.30 -1.21
N ALA A 306 19.27 -17.75 -0.38
CA ALA A 306 20.66 -18.21 -0.29
C ALA A 306 20.76 -19.68 0.17
N ARG A 307 19.96 -20.09 1.16
CA ARG A 307 19.93 -21.50 1.62
C ARG A 307 19.42 -22.43 0.53
N THR A 308 18.35 -22.06 -0.18
CA THR A 308 17.82 -22.86 -1.28
C THR A 308 18.84 -23.02 -2.39
N ALA A 309 19.51 -21.93 -2.81
CA ALA A 309 20.55 -21.98 -3.82
C ALA A 309 21.73 -22.88 -3.39
N SER A 310 22.17 -22.79 -2.12
CA SER A 310 23.22 -23.65 -1.58
C SER A 310 22.82 -25.13 -1.58
N MET A 311 21.56 -25.46 -1.25
CA MET A 311 21.08 -26.84 -1.31
C MET A 311 21.02 -27.35 -2.75
N THR A 312 20.52 -26.55 -3.69
CA THR A 312 20.48 -26.93 -5.12
C THR A 312 21.88 -27.14 -5.70
N ALA A 313 22.83 -26.26 -5.38
CA ALA A 313 24.22 -26.41 -5.80
C ALA A 313 24.85 -27.68 -5.23
N ALA A 314 24.63 -27.97 -3.94
CA ALA A 314 25.13 -29.19 -3.30
C ALA A 314 24.55 -30.48 -3.94
N PHE A 315 23.27 -30.46 -4.32
CA PHE A 315 22.63 -31.57 -5.04
C PHE A 315 23.18 -31.74 -6.46
N GLN A 316 23.54 -30.65 -7.15
CA GLN A 316 24.12 -30.71 -8.50
C GLN A 316 25.61 -31.09 -8.49
N SER A 317 26.36 -30.73 -7.45
CA SER A 317 27.78 -31.09 -7.30
C SER A 317 28.00 -32.47 -6.67
N GLY A 318 26.98 -33.04 -6.02
CA GLY A 318 27.03 -34.35 -5.36
C GLY A 318 26.54 -35.50 -6.24
N GLY A 319 26.73 -35.42 -7.56
CA GLY A 319 26.32 -36.45 -8.51
C GLY A 319 26.76 -37.86 -8.09
N LEU A 320 25.76 -38.73 -7.88
CA LEU A 320 25.85 -40.15 -8.19
C LEU A 320 25.95 -40.34 -9.70
#